data_AF-A0A7S7NVX2-F1
#
_entry.id   AF-A0A7S7NVX2-F1
#
_cell.length_a   1.000
_cell.length_b   1.000
_cell.length_c   1.000
_cell.angle_alpha   90.00
_cell.angle_beta   90.00
_cell.angle_gamma   90.00
#
_symmetry.space_group_name_H-M   'P 1'
#
loop_
_entity.id
_entity.type
_entity.pdbx_description
1 polymer ?
#
loop_
_entity_poly.entity_id
_entity_poly.type
_entity_poly.pdbx_seq_one_letter_code
_entity_poly.pdbx_strand_id
1 'polypeptide(L)'
;MSLLLLNRFSIACGVLVLVLLGPAASAQDEEAGRAPATSPGPTRRSGTPPKLLHQVEPDYTREAAEAGVQGTVVFEMVVNEQGVPVNIQLLSPLGFGLDEAALRSLQQWRFEPARKDGQPVSTLANARVNFVLNGRKFDSGAEEKRTKFNLALKGLAARQGPQREQSIKSIRDLAQAKFAPALYVLGTFLQKGDGMDVDLPRAQELIQESANGKYGPALFVIGFSRLNSAAHPAEKEAALRLIADASTRGSYNAQFYLGDTSERGTHGPPDLERASRVFRLCATTGHSDCQYRLGKLLLDQAPKQERNLLQAVAWLQLAADQGQPDAVALLKQETSSLTAEQAVRVRRLKPQLQQKP
;
A
#
# COMPACT_ATOMS: atom_id res chain seq x y z
N MET A 1 -39.36 -25.80 -18.94
CA MET A 1 -39.53 -24.41 -18.48
C MET A 1 -39.01 -24.31 -17.06
N SER A 2 -37.75 -23.90 -16.88
CA SER A 2 -37.25 -23.38 -15.61
C SER A 2 -36.22 -22.31 -15.94
N LEU A 3 -36.65 -21.05 -15.79
CA LEU A 3 -35.82 -19.87 -15.88
C LEU A 3 -34.77 -19.91 -14.77
N LEU A 4 -33.50 -20.08 -15.13
CA LEU A 4 -32.38 -19.66 -14.29
C LEU A 4 -32.23 -18.15 -14.44
N LEU A 5 -32.78 -17.42 -13.47
CA LEU A 5 -32.54 -16.00 -13.25
C LEU A 5 -31.03 -15.78 -13.05
N LEU A 6 -30.34 -15.40 -14.11
CA LEU A 6 -29.07 -14.69 -14.04
C LEU A 6 -29.35 -13.37 -13.31
N ASN A 7 -29.16 -13.37 -11.99
CA ASN A 7 -29.11 -12.14 -11.21
C ASN A 7 -27.80 -11.42 -11.60
N ARG A 8 -27.83 -10.71 -12.74
CA ARG A 8 -26.78 -9.82 -13.18
C ARG A 8 -26.74 -8.66 -12.19
N PHE A 9 -25.87 -8.75 -11.19
CA PHE A 9 -25.34 -7.55 -10.54
C PHE A 9 -24.78 -6.68 -11.67
N SER A 10 -25.52 -5.66 -12.11
CA SER A 10 -24.97 -4.65 -13.01
C SER A 10 -23.87 -3.95 -12.22
N ILE A 11 -22.62 -4.17 -12.61
CA ILE A 11 -21.43 -3.54 -12.06
C ILE A 11 -21.03 -2.48 -13.09
N ALA A 12 -20.97 -1.20 -12.69
CA ALA A 12 -20.43 -0.15 -13.55
C ALA A 12 -18.96 0.05 -13.17
N CYS A 13 -18.06 -0.63 -13.89
CA CYS A 13 -16.69 -0.15 -14.01
C CYS A 13 -16.75 1.07 -14.94
N GLY A 14 -16.34 2.26 -14.46
CA GLY A 14 -16.59 3.49 -15.21
C GLY A 14 -15.72 4.68 -14.80
N VAL A 15 -15.11 5.27 -15.83
CA VAL A 15 -14.40 6.56 -15.94
C VAL A 15 -12.91 6.55 -15.57
N LEU A 16 -12.05 6.30 -16.57
CA LEU A 16 -10.61 6.56 -16.54
C LEU A 16 -10.33 8.08 -16.55
N VAL A 17 -9.44 8.53 -15.66
CA VAL A 17 -8.69 9.79 -15.83
C VAL A 17 -7.24 9.41 -16.09
N LEU A 18 -6.80 9.49 -17.36
CA LEU A 18 -5.41 9.32 -17.73
C LEU A 18 -4.65 10.58 -17.29
N VAL A 19 -3.84 10.48 -16.23
CA VAL A 19 -2.95 11.58 -15.82
C VAL A 19 -1.59 11.31 -16.44
N LEU A 20 -1.29 12.09 -17.46
CA LEU A 20 -0.03 12.04 -18.18
C LEU A 20 1.01 12.84 -17.41
N LEU A 21 2.03 12.16 -16.88
CA LEU A 21 3.19 12.83 -16.32
C LEU A 21 4.02 13.35 -17.50
N GLY A 22 3.86 14.65 -17.80
CA GLY A 22 4.80 15.32 -18.69
C GLY A 22 6.22 15.25 -18.12
N PRO A 23 7.27 15.23 -18.95
CA PRO A 23 8.63 15.30 -18.44
C PRO A 23 8.78 16.62 -17.69
N ALA A 24 9.09 16.53 -16.40
CA ALA A 24 9.39 17.68 -15.54
C ALA A 24 10.53 18.48 -16.17
N ALA A 25 10.21 19.65 -16.72
CA ALA A 25 11.18 20.67 -17.05
C ALA A 25 11.14 21.70 -15.91
N SER A 26 12.21 21.71 -15.11
CA SER A 26 12.55 22.75 -14.16
C SER A 26 12.64 24.10 -14.87
N ALA A 27 11.91 25.10 -14.37
CA ALA A 27 12.11 26.50 -14.73
C ALA A 27 12.12 27.34 -13.46
N GLN A 28 13.29 27.93 -13.18
CA GLN A 28 13.48 29.05 -12.28
C GLN A 28 13.30 30.33 -13.10
N ASP A 29 12.54 31.30 -12.60
CA ASP A 29 12.45 32.66 -13.15
C ASP A 29 12.84 33.68 -12.07
N GLU A 30 13.74 34.61 -12.42
CA GLU A 30 13.72 36.07 -12.17
C GLU A 30 15.05 36.65 -12.71
N GLU A 31 15.13 37.25 -13.90
CA GLU A 31 14.69 38.58 -14.40
C GLU A 31 15.82 39.64 -14.34
N ALA A 32 16.23 40.17 -15.52
CA ALA A 32 16.47 41.60 -15.80
C ALA A 32 17.08 41.86 -17.21
N GLY A 33 16.37 42.63 -18.04
CA GLY A 33 16.99 43.70 -18.85
C GLY A 33 17.29 43.48 -20.35
N ARG A 34 16.49 44.18 -21.19
CA ARG A 34 16.75 44.68 -22.57
C ARG A 34 16.63 43.72 -23.78
N ALA A 35 15.91 44.22 -24.79
CA ALA A 35 15.87 43.74 -26.19
C ALA A 35 16.49 44.82 -27.13
N PRO A 36 16.65 44.60 -28.45
CA PRO A 36 16.43 43.39 -29.25
C PRO A 36 17.59 43.06 -30.24
N ALA A 37 17.84 41.78 -30.49
CA ALA A 37 18.36 41.32 -31.79
C ALA A 37 17.96 39.86 -32.01
N THR A 38 17.36 39.63 -33.17
CA THR A 38 16.85 38.39 -33.77
C THR A 38 17.57 37.09 -33.37
N SER A 39 16.82 36.16 -32.79
CA SER A 39 17.09 34.71 -32.79
C SER A 39 15.78 33.94 -32.50
N PRO A 40 15.64 32.70 -32.98
CA PRO A 40 14.35 32.04 -33.19
C PRO A 40 13.61 31.85 -31.88
N GLY A 41 12.29 32.05 -31.91
CA GLY A 41 11.43 31.85 -30.74
C GLY A 41 11.59 30.46 -30.11
N PRO A 42 11.17 30.29 -28.85
CA PRO A 42 11.32 29.02 -28.15
C PRO A 42 10.63 27.93 -28.97
N THR A 43 11.41 26.96 -29.43
CA THR A 43 10.88 25.78 -30.08
C THR A 43 9.89 25.13 -29.12
N ARG A 44 8.59 25.30 -29.40
CA ARG A 44 7.53 24.49 -28.80
C ARG A 44 8.00 23.04 -28.90
N ARG A 45 8.16 22.36 -27.77
CA ARG A 45 8.36 20.92 -27.76
C ARG A 45 7.13 20.30 -28.43
N SER A 46 7.27 19.99 -29.72
CA SER A 46 6.21 19.44 -30.56
C SER A 46 6.05 17.97 -30.20
N GLY A 47 5.08 17.67 -29.34
CA GLY A 47 4.73 16.30 -29.06
C GLY A 47 3.31 16.15 -28.56
N THR A 48 2.64 15.09 -29.00
CA THR A 48 1.32 14.71 -28.53
C THR A 48 1.46 13.60 -27.50
N PRO A 49 0.72 13.66 -26.38
CA PRO A 49 0.70 12.56 -25.43
C PRO A 49 0.00 11.33 -26.02
N PRO A 50 0.17 10.14 -25.40
CA PRO A 50 -0.54 8.96 -25.83
C PRO A 50 -2.03 9.11 -25.52
N LYS A 51 -2.87 8.63 -26.43
CA LYS A 51 -4.34 8.71 -26.33
C LYS A 51 -4.92 7.31 -26.25
N LEU A 52 -5.80 7.04 -25.29
CA LEU A 52 -6.45 5.74 -25.21
C LEU A 52 -7.36 5.52 -26.44
N LEU A 53 -7.17 4.38 -27.12
CA LEU A 53 -7.98 3.97 -28.28
C LEU A 53 -8.98 2.87 -27.90
N HIS A 54 -8.52 1.87 -27.16
CA HIS A 54 -9.35 0.75 -26.74
C HIS A 54 -9.05 0.41 -25.28
N GLN A 55 -10.12 0.25 -24.50
CA GLN A 55 -10.06 -0.22 -23.13
C GLN A 55 -10.94 -1.46 -22.98
N VAL A 56 -10.46 -2.38 -22.16
CA VAL A 56 -11.22 -3.52 -21.68
C VAL A 56 -11.52 -3.23 -20.22
N GLU A 57 -12.80 -3.28 -19.82
CA GLU A 57 -13.16 -3.07 -18.40
C GLU A 57 -12.66 -4.24 -17.53
N PRO A 58 -12.24 -3.99 -16.28
CA PRO A 58 -11.82 -5.04 -15.37
C PRO A 58 -13.02 -5.80 -14.80
N ASP A 59 -12.83 -7.10 -14.54
CA ASP A 59 -13.80 -7.91 -13.80
C ASP A 59 -13.69 -7.65 -12.29
N TYR A 60 -14.83 -7.47 -11.63
CA TYR A 60 -14.88 -7.48 -10.17
C TYR A 60 -14.68 -8.90 -9.65
N THR A 61 -13.85 -9.06 -8.62
CA THR A 61 -13.81 -10.35 -7.92
C THR A 61 -15.04 -10.52 -7.04
N ARG A 62 -15.48 -11.78 -6.87
CA ARG A 62 -16.60 -12.12 -5.99
C ARG A 62 -16.33 -11.66 -4.55
N GLU A 63 -15.11 -11.91 -4.08
CA GLU A 63 -14.68 -11.54 -2.72
C GLU A 63 -14.76 -10.03 -2.49
N ALA A 64 -14.23 -9.22 -3.43
CA ALA A 64 -14.30 -7.77 -3.33
C ALA A 64 -15.74 -7.24 -3.40
N ALA A 65 -16.58 -7.84 -4.26
CA ALA A 65 -17.98 -7.43 -4.39
C ALA A 65 -18.79 -7.74 -3.12
N GLU A 66 -18.60 -8.93 -2.53
CA GLU A 66 -19.21 -9.33 -1.26
C GLU A 66 -18.72 -8.45 -0.10
N ALA A 67 -17.41 -8.13 -0.07
CA ALA A 67 -16.81 -7.24 0.92
C ALA A 67 -17.12 -5.76 0.69
N GLY A 68 -17.68 -5.38 -0.46
CA GLY A 68 -18.00 -3.98 -0.78
C GLY A 68 -16.80 -3.09 -1.08
N VAL A 69 -15.67 -3.67 -1.45
CA VAL A 69 -14.39 -2.97 -1.67
C VAL A 69 -14.50 -2.13 -2.92
N GLN A 70 -14.40 -0.80 -2.83
CA GLN A 70 -14.42 0.15 -3.96
C GLN A 70 -13.14 1.00 -3.94
N GLY A 71 -12.67 1.45 -5.10
CA GLY A 71 -11.46 2.27 -5.18
C GLY A 71 -10.83 2.32 -6.56
N THR A 72 -9.62 2.87 -6.63
CA THR A 72 -8.83 3.01 -7.85
C THR A 72 -7.50 2.29 -7.72
N VAL A 73 -7.24 1.34 -8.61
CA VAL A 73 -5.90 0.77 -8.78
C VAL A 73 -5.11 1.69 -9.71
N VAL A 74 -3.90 2.11 -9.29
CA VAL A 74 -3.04 2.97 -10.11
C VAL A 74 -1.78 2.22 -10.52
N PHE A 75 -1.46 2.24 -11.81
CA PHE A 75 -0.24 1.69 -12.38
C PHE A 75 0.62 2.78 -13.01
N GLU A 76 1.93 2.61 -12.97
CA GLU A 76 2.89 3.24 -13.86
C GLU A 76 3.20 2.27 -14.99
N MET A 77 3.28 2.76 -16.22
CA MET A 77 3.56 1.93 -17.38
C MET A 77 4.27 2.74 -18.46
N VAL A 78 4.91 2.04 -19.39
CA VAL A 78 5.40 2.64 -20.63
C VAL A 78 4.42 2.32 -21.74
N VAL A 79 3.87 3.33 -22.40
CA VAL A 79 3.18 3.14 -23.68
C VAL A 79 4.25 3.14 -24.76
N ASN A 80 4.48 2.00 -25.41
CA ASN A 80 5.51 1.88 -26.45
C ASN A 80 5.06 2.54 -27.77
N GLU A 81 5.95 2.51 -28.77
CA GLU A 81 5.71 3.09 -30.10
C GLU A 81 4.54 2.46 -30.87
N GLN A 82 4.11 1.26 -30.47
CA GLN A 82 2.96 0.55 -31.02
C GLN A 82 1.67 0.81 -30.21
N GLY A 83 1.73 1.66 -29.19
CA GLY A 83 0.57 1.94 -28.34
C GLY A 83 0.21 0.81 -27.38
N VAL A 84 1.14 -0.08 -27.09
CA VAL A 84 0.95 -1.21 -26.17
C VAL A 84 1.58 -0.85 -24.81
N PRO A 85 0.85 -1.05 -23.70
CA PRO A 85 1.40 -0.86 -22.37
C PRO A 85 2.39 -1.97 -22.01
N VAL A 86 3.60 -1.58 -21.61
CA VAL A 86 4.69 -2.46 -21.17
C VAL A 86 5.30 -1.92 -19.87
N ASN A 87 6.14 -2.73 -19.20
CA ASN A 87 6.79 -2.36 -17.94
C ASN A 87 5.81 -1.84 -16.87
N ILE A 88 4.69 -2.54 -16.72
CA ILE A 88 3.59 -2.14 -15.83
C ILE A 88 3.98 -2.40 -14.37
N GLN A 89 3.94 -1.34 -13.55
CA GLN A 89 4.24 -1.37 -12.12
C GLN A 89 3.05 -0.86 -11.31
N LEU A 90 2.65 -1.61 -10.29
CA LEU A 90 1.57 -1.22 -9.39
C LEU A 90 2.04 -0.10 -8.44
N LEU A 91 1.32 1.02 -8.41
CA LEU A 91 1.63 2.18 -7.57
C LEU A 91 0.70 2.29 -6.35
N SER A 92 -0.58 2.08 -6.58
CA SER A 92 -1.62 2.22 -5.55
C SER A 92 -2.55 1.02 -5.66
N PRO A 93 -2.30 -0.02 -4.85
CA PRO A 93 -3.09 -1.23 -4.90
C PRO A 93 -4.45 -1.07 -4.20
N LEU A 94 -5.35 -2.04 -4.36
CA LEU A 94 -6.66 -2.09 -3.71
C LEU A 94 -6.94 -3.42 -3.00
N GLY A 95 -6.28 -4.50 -3.41
CA GLY A 95 -6.37 -5.83 -2.83
C GLY A 95 -7.59 -6.62 -3.30
N PHE A 96 -7.90 -7.70 -2.59
CA PHE A 96 -9.06 -8.58 -2.86
C PHE A 96 -9.08 -9.15 -4.29
N GLY A 97 -7.91 -9.29 -4.92
CA GLY A 97 -7.75 -9.74 -6.30
C GLY A 97 -8.14 -8.71 -7.36
N LEU A 98 -8.47 -7.47 -6.95
CA LEU A 98 -8.79 -6.38 -7.87
C LEU A 98 -7.55 -5.86 -8.60
N ASP A 99 -6.36 -5.94 -8.01
CA ASP A 99 -5.11 -5.53 -8.67
C ASP A 99 -4.77 -6.44 -9.85
N GLU A 100 -4.90 -7.75 -9.69
CA GLU A 100 -4.71 -8.69 -10.79
C GLU A 100 -5.79 -8.56 -11.85
N ALA A 101 -7.04 -8.29 -11.45
CA ALA A 101 -8.12 -8.03 -12.40
C ALA A 101 -7.85 -6.76 -13.22
N ALA A 102 -7.39 -5.70 -12.56
CA ALA A 102 -7.00 -4.45 -13.20
C ALA A 102 -5.81 -4.64 -14.14
N LEU A 103 -4.79 -5.42 -13.75
CA LEU A 103 -3.64 -5.74 -14.59
C LEU A 103 -4.04 -6.52 -15.85
N ARG A 104 -4.89 -7.56 -15.72
CA ARG A 104 -5.38 -8.34 -16.87
C ARG A 104 -6.16 -7.47 -17.87
N SER A 105 -6.95 -6.53 -17.36
CA SER A 105 -7.65 -5.53 -18.17
C SER A 105 -6.65 -4.60 -18.87
N LEU A 106 -5.72 -4.00 -18.12
CA LEU A 106 -4.75 -3.02 -18.62
C LEU A 106 -3.85 -3.59 -19.73
N GLN A 107 -3.44 -4.86 -19.66
CA GLN A 107 -2.64 -5.51 -20.70
C GLN A 107 -3.35 -5.60 -22.07
N GLN A 108 -4.68 -5.50 -22.09
CA GLN A 108 -5.49 -5.53 -23.30
C GLN A 108 -5.80 -4.12 -23.83
N TRP A 109 -5.42 -3.06 -23.12
CA TRP A 109 -5.64 -1.69 -23.57
C TRP A 109 -4.73 -1.35 -24.75
N ARG A 110 -5.20 -0.45 -25.61
CA ARG A 110 -4.44 0.07 -26.76
C ARG A 110 -4.51 1.57 -26.78
N PHE A 111 -3.39 2.17 -27.14
CA PHE A 111 -3.19 3.60 -27.20
C PHE A 111 -2.77 4.02 -28.60
N GLU A 112 -3.06 5.26 -28.95
CA GLU A 112 -2.27 6.00 -29.90
C GLU A 112 -0.97 6.37 -29.16
N PRO A 113 0.21 6.02 -29.70
CA PRO A 113 1.48 6.31 -29.04
C PRO A 113 1.69 7.82 -28.91
N ALA A 114 2.49 8.22 -27.93
CA ALA A 114 2.97 9.60 -27.91
C ALA A 114 3.76 9.87 -29.18
N ARG A 115 3.67 11.09 -29.71
CA ARG A 115 4.51 11.50 -30.84
C ARG A 115 5.45 12.60 -30.41
N LYS A 116 6.67 12.58 -30.94
CA LYS A 116 7.62 13.69 -30.88
C LYS A 116 8.07 13.97 -32.31
N ASP A 117 7.91 15.20 -32.75
CA ASP A 117 8.23 15.60 -34.14
C ASP A 117 7.55 14.70 -35.19
N GLY A 118 6.31 14.27 -34.89
CA GLY A 118 5.52 13.38 -35.73
C GLY A 118 5.85 11.89 -35.63
N GLN A 119 6.96 11.51 -34.99
CA GLN A 119 7.35 10.10 -34.82
C GLN A 119 6.83 9.52 -33.51
N PRO A 120 6.27 8.29 -33.51
CA PRO A 120 5.93 7.58 -32.28
C PRO A 120 7.13 7.46 -31.34
N VAL A 121 6.93 7.72 -30.05
CA VAL A 121 7.94 7.57 -29.00
C VAL A 121 7.35 6.86 -27.80
N SER A 122 8.17 6.01 -27.18
CA SER A 122 7.81 5.38 -25.92
C SER A 122 7.72 6.43 -24.81
N THR A 123 6.67 6.37 -23.98
CA THR A 123 6.46 7.36 -22.93
C THR A 123 5.92 6.75 -21.65
N LEU A 124 6.27 7.35 -20.51
CA LEU A 124 5.76 6.97 -19.20
C LEU A 124 4.35 7.53 -19.01
N ALA A 125 3.44 6.71 -18.48
CA ALA A 125 2.08 7.11 -18.18
C ALA A 125 1.56 6.42 -16.91
N ASN A 126 0.63 7.09 -16.22
CA ASN A 126 -0.11 6.47 -15.13
C ASN A 126 -1.50 6.04 -15.60
N ALA A 127 -1.82 4.76 -15.44
CA ALA A 127 -3.16 4.21 -15.69
C ALA A 127 -3.95 4.12 -14.38
N ARG A 128 -5.23 4.50 -14.41
CA ARG A 128 -6.14 4.44 -13.27
C ARG A 128 -7.31 3.53 -13.61
N VAL A 129 -7.45 2.43 -12.90
CA VAL A 129 -8.52 1.45 -13.10
C VAL A 129 -9.48 1.53 -11.92
N ASN A 130 -10.74 1.87 -12.18
CA ASN A 130 -11.73 2.18 -11.14
C ASN A 130 -12.69 1.01 -10.90
N PHE A 131 -12.93 0.72 -9.63
CA PHE A 131 -13.88 -0.28 -9.14
C PHE A 131 -14.96 0.42 -8.31
N VAL A 132 -16.17 0.50 -8.87
CA VAL A 132 -17.32 1.14 -8.23
C VAL A 132 -18.51 0.19 -8.29
N LEU A 133 -19.17 0.00 -7.14
CA LEU A 133 -20.38 -0.81 -7.05
C LEU A 133 -21.60 0.07 -7.27
N ASN A 134 -22.48 -0.36 -8.19
CA ASN A 134 -23.74 0.32 -8.42
C ASN A 134 -24.61 0.33 -7.15
N GLY A 135 -25.22 1.48 -6.88
CA GLY A 135 -26.09 1.66 -5.71
C GLY A 135 -25.34 1.84 -4.37
N ARG A 136 -24.01 1.94 -4.37
CA ARG A 136 -23.21 2.25 -3.17
C ARG A 136 -22.53 3.62 -3.29
N LYS A 137 -22.49 4.37 -2.19
CA LYS A 137 -21.80 5.67 -2.13
C LYS A 137 -20.30 5.47 -2.32
N PHE A 138 -19.71 6.17 -3.28
CA PHE A 138 -18.28 6.22 -3.50
C PHE A 138 -17.73 7.61 -3.14
N ASP A 139 -16.77 7.66 -2.23
CA ASP A 139 -16.10 8.91 -1.85
C ASP A 139 -14.88 9.15 -2.75
N SER A 140 -15.11 9.80 -3.89
CA SER A 140 -14.05 10.11 -4.85
C SER A 140 -12.99 11.07 -4.29
N GLY A 141 -13.35 11.93 -3.33
CA GLY A 141 -12.43 12.85 -2.69
C GLY A 141 -11.46 12.13 -1.75
N ALA A 142 -11.97 11.19 -0.96
CA ALA A 142 -11.13 10.32 -0.13
C ALA A 142 -10.20 9.45 -0.99
N GLU A 143 -10.71 8.88 -2.08
CA GLU A 143 -9.93 8.03 -2.97
C GLU A 143 -8.82 8.79 -3.70
N GLU A 144 -9.09 10.03 -4.12
CA GLU A 144 -8.07 10.88 -4.74
C GLU A 144 -6.96 11.22 -3.75
N LYS A 145 -7.28 11.47 -2.48
CA LYS A 145 -6.26 11.66 -1.42
C LYS A 145 -5.43 10.38 -1.20
N ARG A 146 -6.08 9.21 -1.16
CA ARG A 146 -5.42 7.89 -0.99
C ARG A 146 -4.42 7.61 -2.11
N THR A 147 -4.85 7.72 -3.36
CA THR A 147 -3.99 7.47 -4.52
C THR A 147 -2.83 8.48 -4.59
N LYS A 148 -3.09 9.78 -4.40
CA LYS A 148 -2.02 10.80 -4.32
C LYS A 148 -1.01 10.50 -3.22
N PHE A 149 -1.47 10.06 -2.06
CA PHE A 149 -0.59 9.68 -0.96
C PHE A 149 0.30 8.50 -1.32
N ASN A 150 -0.26 7.43 -1.88
CA ASN A 150 0.50 6.24 -2.30
C ASN A 150 1.56 6.59 -3.36
N LEU A 151 1.20 7.43 -4.34
CA LEU A 151 2.14 7.92 -5.34
C LEU A 151 3.26 8.77 -4.72
N ALA A 152 2.91 9.64 -3.77
CA ALA A 152 3.90 10.44 -3.04
C ALA A 152 4.87 9.55 -2.26
N LEU A 153 4.38 8.52 -1.57
CA LEU A 153 5.21 7.54 -0.86
C LEU A 153 6.22 6.84 -1.79
N LYS A 154 5.81 6.44 -3.01
CA LYS A 154 6.75 5.84 -3.97
C LYS A 154 7.89 6.80 -4.31
N GLY A 155 7.59 8.07 -4.57
CA GLY A 155 8.62 9.07 -4.87
C GLY A 155 9.53 9.42 -3.69
N LEU A 156 9.11 9.18 -2.45
CA LEU A 156 9.96 9.34 -1.26
C LEU A 156 11.02 8.26 -1.11
N ALA A 157 10.93 7.15 -1.85
CA ALA A 157 11.96 6.10 -1.84
C ALA A 157 13.30 6.58 -2.42
N ALA A 158 13.28 7.62 -3.27
CA ALA A 158 14.49 8.28 -3.73
C ALA A 158 15.15 9.06 -2.59
N ARG A 159 16.49 8.99 -2.46
CA ARG A 159 17.22 9.73 -1.42
C ARG A 159 17.21 11.25 -1.62
N GLN A 160 17.23 11.70 -2.87
CA GLN A 160 17.26 13.12 -3.26
C GLN A 160 16.77 13.31 -4.70
N GLY A 161 16.53 14.57 -5.09
CA GLY A 161 16.20 14.97 -6.45
C GLY A 161 14.74 15.40 -6.65
N PRO A 162 14.39 15.85 -7.87
CA PRO A 162 13.12 16.52 -8.15
C PRO A 162 11.89 15.68 -7.80
N GLN A 163 11.96 14.37 -8.00
CA GLN A 163 10.87 13.45 -7.67
C GLN A 163 10.58 13.41 -6.17
N ARG A 164 11.62 13.39 -5.33
CA ARG A 164 11.47 13.38 -3.86
C ARG A 164 10.90 14.72 -3.38
N GLU A 165 11.38 15.83 -3.94
CA GLU A 165 10.89 17.18 -3.61
C GLU A 165 9.40 17.34 -3.96
N GLN A 166 8.99 16.85 -5.13
CA GLN A 166 7.58 16.83 -5.54
C GLN A 166 6.73 15.94 -4.62
N SER A 167 7.25 14.79 -4.20
CA SER A 167 6.58 13.94 -3.22
C SER A 167 6.42 14.63 -1.86
N ILE A 168 7.46 15.31 -1.35
CA ILE A 168 7.37 16.07 -0.10
C ILE A 168 6.31 17.17 -0.21
N LYS A 169 6.28 17.90 -1.32
CA LYS A 169 5.23 18.90 -1.59
C LYS A 169 3.85 18.25 -1.53
N SER A 170 3.66 17.12 -2.20
CA SER A 170 2.39 16.39 -2.21
C SER A 170 1.95 15.93 -0.81
N ILE A 171 2.90 15.48 0.03
CA ILE A 171 2.63 15.16 1.44
C ILE A 171 2.19 16.41 2.22
N ARG A 172 2.85 17.56 2.01
CA ARG A 172 2.46 18.83 2.66
C ARG A 172 1.06 19.26 2.25
N ASP A 173 0.73 19.20 0.96
CA ASP A 173 -0.59 19.57 0.44
C ASP A 173 -1.70 18.66 1.03
N LEU A 174 -1.44 17.35 1.12
CA LEU A 174 -2.35 16.39 1.75
C LEU A 174 -2.49 16.63 3.26
N ALA A 175 -1.40 16.95 3.95
CA ALA A 175 -1.41 17.29 5.37
C ALA A 175 -2.21 18.58 5.63
N GLN A 176 -2.07 19.60 4.77
CA GLN A 176 -2.88 20.82 4.84
C GLN A 176 -4.37 20.52 4.64
N ALA A 177 -4.70 19.57 3.76
CA ALA A 177 -6.04 19.04 3.57
C ALA A 177 -6.51 18.07 4.69
N LYS A 178 -5.79 18.03 5.81
CA LYS A 178 -6.05 17.23 7.01
C LYS A 178 -6.17 15.73 6.73
N PHE A 179 -5.45 15.25 5.71
CA PHE A 179 -5.38 13.83 5.41
C PHE A 179 -4.48 13.12 6.45
N ALA A 180 -5.09 12.34 7.33
CA ALA A 180 -4.42 11.77 8.50
C ALA A 180 -3.13 10.98 8.19
N PRO A 181 -3.05 10.15 7.13
CA PRO A 181 -1.79 9.50 6.75
C PRO A 181 -0.67 10.48 6.41
N ALA A 182 -0.98 11.58 5.70
CA ALA A 182 0.01 12.60 5.34
C ALA A 182 0.46 13.43 6.56
N LEU A 183 -0.45 13.76 7.47
CA LEU A 183 -0.12 14.39 8.76
C LEU A 183 0.90 13.56 9.55
N TYR A 184 0.70 12.24 9.62
CA TYR A 184 1.63 11.34 10.29
C TYR A 184 3.01 11.32 9.62
N VAL A 185 3.05 11.14 8.28
CA VAL A 185 4.32 11.11 7.53
C VAL A 185 5.08 12.42 7.73
N LEU A 186 4.43 13.57 7.58
CA LEU A 186 5.04 14.88 7.79
C LEU A 186 5.55 15.06 9.23
N GLY A 187 4.77 14.64 10.23
CA GLY A 187 5.20 14.67 11.63
C GLY A 187 6.46 13.82 11.85
N THR A 188 6.53 12.62 11.28
CA THR A 188 7.72 11.77 11.39
C THR A 188 8.95 12.33 10.69
N PHE A 189 8.78 13.08 9.59
CA PHE A 189 9.89 13.77 8.92
C PHE A 189 10.46 14.89 9.79
N LEU A 190 9.59 15.73 10.36
CA LEU A 190 10.01 16.79 11.30
C LEU A 190 10.64 16.24 12.58
N GLN A 191 10.25 15.03 13.00
CA GLN A 191 10.88 14.39 14.16
C GLN A 191 12.30 13.85 13.85
N LYS A 192 12.53 13.34 12.62
CA LYS A 192 13.79 12.69 12.23
C LYS A 192 14.79 13.59 11.50
N GLY A 193 14.33 14.73 10.98
CA GLY A 193 15.14 15.60 10.13
C GLY A 193 15.35 15.07 8.71
N ASP A 194 14.42 14.27 8.17
CA ASP A 194 14.57 13.57 6.88
C ASP A 194 14.34 14.53 5.68
N GLY A 195 15.36 15.34 5.38
CA GLY A 195 15.31 16.35 4.32
C GLY A 195 14.48 17.60 4.69
N MET A 196 14.29 17.81 5.99
CA MET A 196 13.66 18.98 6.60
C MET A 196 14.35 19.26 7.94
N ASP A 197 14.29 20.49 8.43
CA ASP A 197 14.79 20.80 9.77
C ASP A 197 13.93 20.13 10.85
N VAL A 198 14.58 19.74 11.95
CA VAL A 198 13.89 19.10 13.07
C VAL A 198 13.00 20.13 13.78
N ASP A 199 11.72 19.80 13.95
CA ASP A 199 10.75 20.59 14.72
C ASP A 199 9.87 19.64 15.53
N LEU A 200 10.32 19.36 16.77
CA LEU A 200 9.63 18.41 17.65
C LEU A 200 8.24 18.90 18.08
N PRO A 201 8.04 20.18 18.48
CA PRO A 201 6.70 20.68 18.80
C PRO A 201 5.72 20.49 17.63
N ARG A 202 6.13 20.89 16.42
CA ARG A 202 5.27 20.75 15.25
C ARG A 202 5.03 19.30 14.87
N ALA A 203 6.03 18.43 15.01
CA ALA A 203 5.88 17.00 14.79
C ALA A 203 4.81 16.40 15.71
N GLN A 204 4.84 16.74 17.00
CA GLN A 204 3.87 16.26 17.99
C GLN A 204 2.44 16.73 17.65
N GLU A 205 2.27 17.99 17.28
CA GLU A 205 0.96 18.53 16.85
C GLU A 205 0.39 17.75 15.67
N LEU A 206 1.20 17.51 14.63
CA LEU A 206 0.78 16.80 13.41
C LEU A 206 0.44 15.33 13.70
N ILE A 207 1.23 14.65 14.53
CA ILE A 207 0.94 13.27 14.95
C ILE A 207 -0.36 13.22 15.77
N GLN A 208 -0.58 14.18 16.67
CA GLN A 208 -1.82 14.27 17.43
C GLN A 208 -3.03 14.53 16.53
N GLU A 209 -2.91 15.41 15.54
CA GLU A 209 -3.96 15.67 14.56
C GLU A 209 -4.26 14.43 13.70
N SER A 210 -3.23 13.69 13.29
CA SER A 210 -3.38 12.42 12.59
C SER A 210 -4.10 11.37 13.45
N ALA A 211 -3.77 11.29 14.75
CA ALA A 211 -4.45 10.41 15.69
C ALA A 211 -5.92 10.82 15.92
N ASN A 212 -6.24 12.11 15.90
CA ASN A 212 -7.62 12.61 15.94
C ASN A 212 -8.41 12.19 14.68
N GLY A 213 -7.74 12.17 13.52
CA GLY A 213 -8.22 11.56 12.28
C GLY A 213 -8.27 10.03 12.29
N LYS A 214 -8.00 9.41 13.45
CA LYS A 214 -8.03 7.97 13.69
C LYS A 214 -7.11 7.15 12.77
N TYR A 215 -5.94 7.69 12.44
CA TYR A 215 -4.93 6.94 11.71
C TYR A 215 -4.18 5.98 12.64
N GLY A 216 -4.20 4.69 12.33
CA GLY A 216 -3.64 3.64 13.18
C GLY A 216 -2.19 3.89 13.63
N PRO A 217 -1.25 4.17 12.71
CA PRO A 217 0.14 4.46 13.10
C PRO A 217 0.29 5.63 14.08
N ALA A 218 -0.50 6.70 13.92
CA ALA A 218 -0.48 7.83 14.84
C ALA A 218 -1.07 7.48 16.20
N LEU A 219 -2.20 6.74 16.23
CA LEU A 219 -2.79 6.24 17.48
C LEU A 219 -1.81 5.35 18.26
N PHE A 220 -1.02 4.52 17.56
CA PHE A 220 0.01 3.71 18.19
C PHE A 220 1.08 4.58 18.86
N VAL A 221 1.60 5.60 18.18
CA VAL A 221 2.62 6.50 18.75
C VAL A 221 2.10 7.16 20.03
N ILE A 222 0.88 7.70 20.01
CA ILE A 222 0.27 8.32 21.18
C ILE A 222 0.02 7.30 22.29
N GLY A 223 -0.54 6.12 21.96
CA GLY A 223 -0.82 5.06 22.91
C GLY A 223 0.45 4.52 23.58
N PHE A 224 1.49 4.27 22.81
CA PHE A 224 2.77 3.79 23.31
C PHE A 224 3.48 4.82 24.19
N SER A 225 3.45 6.10 23.81
CA SER A 225 3.99 7.18 24.64
C SER A 225 3.27 7.27 25.99
N ARG A 226 1.92 7.25 25.99
CA ARG A 226 1.12 7.25 27.22
C ARG A 226 1.36 6.02 28.09
N LEU A 227 1.56 4.86 27.46
CA LEU A 227 1.86 3.62 28.17
C LEU A 227 3.18 3.72 28.93
N ASN A 228 4.20 4.32 28.33
CA ASN A 228 5.52 4.48 28.95
C ASN A 228 5.53 5.55 30.05
N SER A 229 4.64 6.55 29.97
CA SER A 229 4.50 7.59 30.99
C SER A 229 3.46 7.27 32.07
N ALA A 230 2.73 6.16 31.95
CA ALA A 230 1.65 5.79 32.87
C ALA A 230 2.20 5.46 34.25
N ALA A 231 1.76 6.21 35.26
CA ALA A 231 2.11 5.97 36.66
C ALA A 231 1.08 5.08 37.36
N HIS A 232 -0.16 5.04 36.84
CA HIS A 232 -1.27 4.34 37.48
C HIS A 232 -1.86 3.24 36.59
N PRO A 233 -2.37 2.13 37.18
CA PRO A 233 -2.96 1.03 36.41
C PRO A 233 -4.06 1.45 35.44
N ALA A 234 -4.89 2.43 35.82
CA ALA A 234 -5.95 2.95 34.97
C ALA A 234 -5.42 3.66 33.71
N GLU A 235 -4.31 4.38 33.83
CA GLU A 235 -3.64 5.06 32.71
C GLU A 235 -3.02 4.03 31.75
N LYS A 236 -2.38 3.01 32.31
CA LYS A 236 -1.82 1.88 31.56
C LYS A 236 -2.90 1.18 30.73
N GLU A 237 -4.03 0.87 31.36
CA GLU A 237 -5.18 0.25 30.70
C GLU A 237 -5.76 1.15 29.58
N ALA A 238 -5.89 2.45 29.83
CA ALA A 238 -6.35 3.40 28.80
C ALA A 238 -5.38 3.47 27.60
N ALA A 239 -4.07 3.44 27.85
CA ALA A 239 -3.06 3.42 26.80
C ALA A 239 -3.08 2.12 25.98
N LEU A 240 -3.27 0.96 26.63
CA LEU A 240 -3.40 -0.33 25.95
C LEU A 240 -4.66 -0.40 25.08
N ARG A 241 -5.77 0.21 25.50
CA ARG A 241 -6.97 0.36 24.66
C ARG A 241 -6.72 1.21 23.42
N LEU A 242 -5.92 2.26 23.54
CA LEU A 242 -5.54 3.09 22.39
C LEU A 242 -4.66 2.33 21.39
N ILE A 243 -3.73 1.50 21.89
CA ILE A 243 -2.92 0.60 21.06
C ILE A 243 -3.79 -0.48 20.40
N ALA A 244 -4.81 -1.00 21.10
CA ALA A 244 -5.79 -1.92 20.51
C ALA A 244 -6.57 -1.26 19.36
N ASP A 245 -7.06 -0.03 19.54
CA ASP A 245 -7.71 0.74 18.46
C ASP A 245 -6.76 0.93 17.27
N ALA A 246 -5.49 1.29 17.52
CA ALA A 246 -4.47 1.39 16.48
C ALA A 246 -4.27 0.08 15.68
N SER A 247 -4.29 -1.07 16.36
CA SER A 247 -4.18 -2.39 15.75
C SER A 247 -5.38 -2.71 14.85
N THR A 248 -6.61 -2.42 15.30
CA THR A 248 -7.82 -2.58 14.48
C THR A 248 -7.83 -1.68 13.24
N ARG A 249 -7.04 -0.60 13.27
CA ARG A 249 -6.89 0.38 12.17
C ARG A 249 -5.67 0.10 11.29
N GLY A 250 -5.14 -1.12 11.33
CA GLY A 250 -4.08 -1.57 10.43
C GLY A 250 -2.68 -1.08 10.80
N SER A 251 -2.45 -0.61 12.03
CA SER A 251 -1.09 -0.24 12.45
C SER A 251 -0.24 -1.49 12.66
N TYR A 252 0.73 -1.71 11.76
CA TYR A 252 1.73 -2.78 11.89
C TYR A 252 2.37 -2.80 13.28
N ASN A 253 2.87 -1.64 13.74
CA ASN A 253 3.56 -1.56 15.03
C ASN A 253 2.63 -1.93 16.19
N ALA A 254 1.35 -1.56 16.14
CA ALA A 254 0.38 -1.93 17.17
C ALA A 254 0.05 -3.42 17.13
N GLN A 255 -0.14 -3.99 15.94
CA GLN A 255 -0.37 -5.41 15.75
C GLN A 255 0.82 -6.23 16.27
N PHE A 256 2.03 -5.88 15.84
CA PHE A 256 3.25 -6.54 16.31
C PHE A 256 3.41 -6.42 17.83
N TYR A 257 3.24 -5.22 18.38
CA TYR A 257 3.33 -4.98 19.83
C TYR A 257 2.33 -5.82 20.63
N LEU A 258 1.06 -5.85 20.22
CA LEU A 258 0.03 -6.62 20.92
C LEU A 258 0.24 -8.12 20.77
N GLY A 259 0.68 -8.59 19.60
CA GLY A 259 1.01 -10.00 19.39
C GLY A 259 2.14 -10.43 20.33
N ASP A 260 3.22 -9.66 20.34
CA ASP A 260 4.42 -9.93 21.11
C ASP A 260 4.19 -9.84 22.64
N THR A 261 3.49 -8.81 23.10
CA THR A 261 3.16 -8.68 24.53
C THR A 261 2.17 -9.74 25.01
N SER A 262 1.31 -10.24 24.12
CA SER A 262 0.41 -11.37 24.41
C SER A 262 1.17 -12.70 24.45
N GLU A 263 2.15 -12.91 23.56
CA GLU A 263 3.03 -14.09 23.56
C GLU A 263 3.86 -14.16 24.85
N ARG A 264 4.44 -13.03 25.27
CA ARG A 264 5.30 -12.96 26.46
C ARG A 264 4.56 -12.84 27.79
N GLY A 265 3.28 -12.43 27.76
CA GLY A 265 2.56 -12.06 28.97
C GLY A 265 3.07 -10.77 29.64
N THR A 266 3.39 -9.73 28.86
CA THR A 266 3.92 -8.45 29.40
C THR A 266 2.86 -7.63 30.14
N HIS A 267 1.58 -7.82 29.81
CA HIS A 267 0.45 -7.06 30.38
C HIS A 267 -0.60 -7.96 31.04
N GLY A 268 -0.21 -9.18 31.41
CA GLY A 268 -1.07 -10.22 31.95
C GLY A 268 -0.46 -11.59 31.66
N PRO A 269 -1.09 -12.71 32.01
CA PRO A 269 -0.61 -14.03 31.63
C PRO A 269 -0.46 -14.18 30.11
N PRO A 270 0.50 -14.99 29.61
CA PRO A 270 0.60 -15.29 28.19
C PRO A 270 -0.72 -15.80 27.58
N ASP A 271 -1.07 -15.26 26.41
CA ASP A 271 -2.24 -15.65 25.62
C ASP A 271 -1.80 -15.89 24.16
N LEU A 272 -1.40 -17.14 23.89
CA LEU A 272 -0.87 -17.55 22.59
C LEU A 272 -1.92 -17.54 21.48
N GLU A 273 -3.20 -17.73 21.84
CA GLU A 273 -4.31 -17.65 20.89
C GLU A 273 -4.53 -16.22 20.44
N ARG A 274 -4.52 -15.26 21.39
CA ARG A 274 -4.55 -13.84 21.06
C ARG A 274 -3.32 -13.43 20.25
N ALA A 275 -2.12 -13.87 20.64
CA ALA A 275 -0.90 -13.59 19.89
C ALA A 275 -1.02 -14.06 18.43
N SER A 276 -1.45 -15.31 18.22
CA SER A 276 -1.66 -15.90 16.89
C SER A 276 -2.69 -15.13 16.06
N ARG A 277 -3.82 -14.72 16.66
CA ARG A 277 -4.83 -13.91 15.96
C ARG A 277 -4.29 -12.55 15.55
N VAL A 278 -3.55 -11.87 16.43
CA VAL A 278 -3.03 -10.53 16.14
C VAL A 278 -1.87 -10.59 15.14
N PHE A 279 -0.91 -11.51 15.29
CA PHE A 279 0.17 -11.67 14.31
C PHE A 279 -0.36 -12.02 12.93
N ARG A 280 -1.48 -12.75 12.84
CA ARG A 280 -2.13 -13.00 11.55
C ARG A 280 -2.52 -11.73 10.81
N LEU A 281 -2.96 -10.68 11.51
CA LEU A 281 -3.36 -9.41 10.87
C LEU A 281 -2.21 -8.76 10.09
N CYS A 282 -1.01 -8.69 10.67
CA CYS A 282 0.17 -8.14 10.00
C CYS A 282 0.88 -9.16 9.10
N ALA A 283 0.75 -10.46 9.37
CA ALA A 283 1.31 -11.50 8.50
C ALA A 283 0.61 -11.52 7.14
N THR A 284 -0.73 -11.38 7.13
CA THR A 284 -1.54 -11.36 5.91
C THR A 284 -1.26 -10.14 5.04
N THR A 285 -0.86 -9.01 5.62
CA THR A 285 -0.45 -7.79 4.87
C THR A 285 1.02 -7.79 4.46
N GLY A 286 1.74 -8.90 4.70
CA GLY A 286 3.08 -9.10 4.17
C GLY A 286 4.23 -8.93 5.17
N HIS A 287 4.00 -8.50 6.41
CA HIS A 287 5.10 -8.22 7.34
C HIS A 287 5.84 -9.49 7.78
N SER A 288 7.11 -9.59 7.40
CA SER A 288 7.94 -10.78 7.60
C SER A 288 8.13 -11.17 9.08
N ASP A 289 8.25 -10.21 9.99
CA ASP A 289 8.36 -10.49 11.43
C ASP A 289 7.10 -11.15 11.98
N CYS A 290 5.91 -10.69 11.55
CA CYS A 290 4.65 -11.30 11.93
C CYS A 290 4.45 -12.67 11.30
N GLN A 291 4.87 -12.86 10.05
CA GLN A 291 4.86 -14.16 9.38
C GLN A 291 5.75 -15.16 10.12
N TYR A 292 6.95 -14.74 10.54
CA TYR A 292 7.84 -15.54 11.36
C TYR A 292 7.21 -15.91 12.71
N ARG A 293 6.73 -14.91 13.47
CA ARG A 293 6.12 -15.13 14.78
C ARG A 293 4.90 -16.06 14.70
N LEU A 294 4.02 -15.85 13.72
CA LEU A 294 2.86 -16.71 13.50
C LEU A 294 3.29 -18.15 13.10
N GLY A 295 4.28 -18.27 12.22
CA GLY A 295 4.82 -19.57 11.82
C GLY A 295 5.36 -20.36 13.01
N LYS A 296 6.14 -19.70 13.87
CA LYS A 296 6.68 -20.29 15.10
C LYS A 296 5.56 -20.73 16.06
N LEU A 297 4.58 -19.86 16.35
CA LEU A 297 3.46 -20.19 17.23
C LEU A 297 2.68 -21.43 16.73
N LEU A 298 2.47 -21.56 15.42
CA LEU A 298 1.80 -22.72 14.84
C LEU A 298 2.60 -24.03 14.96
N LEU A 299 3.94 -23.97 14.99
CA LEU A 299 4.79 -25.15 15.23
C LEU A 299 4.81 -25.58 16.69
N ASP A 300 4.77 -24.59 17.60
CA ASP A 300 4.85 -24.80 19.04
C ASP A 300 3.51 -25.30 19.64
N GLN A 301 2.40 -25.22 18.89
CA GLN A 301 1.10 -25.74 19.30
C GLN A 301 1.10 -27.27 19.42
N ALA A 302 0.73 -27.77 20.62
CA ALA A 302 0.56 -29.19 20.90
C ALA A 302 -0.94 -29.57 20.95
N PRO A 303 -1.34 -30.75 20.42
CA PRO A 303 -0.51 -31.68 19.64
C PRO A 303 -0.17 -31.13 18.25
N LYS A 304 0.96 -31.55 17.68
CA LYS A 304 1.38 -31.13 16.33
C LYS A 304 0.38 -31.64 15.28
N GLN A 305 -0.46 -30.75 14.80
CA GLN A 305 -1.41 -31.04 13.73
C GLN A 305 -0.77 -30.77 12.37
N GLU A 306 -0.95 -31.68 11.41
CA GLU A 306 -0.40 -31.52 10.06
C GLU A 306 -0.84 -30.19 9.42
N ARG A 307 -2.10 -29.78 9.60
CA ARG A 307 -2.59 -28.50 9.08
C ARG A 307 -1.77 -27.31 9.59
N ASN A 308 -1.41 -27.30 10.87
CA ASN A 308 -0.64 -26.22 11.48
C ASN A 308 0.80 -26.26 11.00
N LEU A 309 1.39 -27.44 10.85
CA LEU A 309 2.72 -27.61 10.24
C LEU A 309 2.76 -27.00 8.83
N LEU A 310 1.80 -27.35 7.96
CA LEU A 310 1.79 -26.82 6.58
C LEU A 310 1.59 -25.31 6.55
N GLN A 311 0.72 -24.76 7.41
CA GLN A 311 0.54 -23.31 7.53
C GLN A 311 1.81 -22.63 8.05
N ALA A 312 2.45 -23.21 9.07
CA ALA A 312 3.68 -22.68 9.65
C ALA A 312 4.79 -22.59 8.63
N VAL A 313 5.08 -23.69 7.92
CA VAL A 313 6.12 -23.69 6.88
C VAL A 313 5.80 -22.69 5.78
N ALA A 314 4.54 -22.58 5.35
CA ALA A 314 4.14 -21.60 4.34
C ALA A 314 4.36 -20.15 4.80
N TRP A 315 4.02 -19.81 6.05
CA TRP A 315 4.30 -18.50 6.63
C TRP A 315 5.80 -18.22 6.77
N LEU A 316 6.56 -19.19 7.26
CA LEU A 316 8.00 -19.08 7.39
C LEU A 316 8.67 -18.90 6.02
N GLN A 317 8.19 -19.58 4.96
CA GLN A 317 8.66 -19.36 3.59
C GLN A 317 8.40 -17.94 3.10
N LEU A 318 7.25 -17.35 3.41
CA LEU A 318 6.98 -15.94 3.08
C LEU A 318 7.91 -14.97 3.82
N ALA A 319 8.23 -15.26 5.08
CA ALA A 319 9.16 -14.45 5.87
C ALA A 319 10.60 -14.58 5.34
N ALA A 320 11.01 -15.81 5.00
CA ALA A 320 12.35 -16.11 4.50
C ALA A 320 12.60 -15.54 3.09
N ASP A 321 11.60 -15.55 2.20
CA ASP A 321 11.68 -14.89 0.89
C ASP A 321 11.97 -13.39 1.01
N GLN A 322 11.56 -12.77 2.13
CA GLN A 322 11.82 -11.37 2.46
C GLN A 322 13.13 -11.18 3.25
N GLY A 323 13.91 -12.25 3.45
CA GLY A 323 15.20 -12.21 4.14
C GLY A 323 15.12 -12.21 5.67
N GLN A 324 13.98 -12.60 6.28
CA GLN A 324 13.87 -12.68 7.73
C GLN A 324 14.81 -13.81 8.25
N PRO A 325 15.83 -13.50 9.07
CA PRO A 325 16.92 -14.44 9.37
C PRO A 325 16.48 -15.63 10.23
N ASP A 326 15.62 -15.40 11.23
CA ASP A 326 15.12 -16.45 12.12
C ASP A 326 14.23 -17.46 11.38
N ALA A 327 13.45 -16.97 10.40
CA ALA A 327 12.62 -17.79 9.54
C ALA A 327 13.48 -18.64 8.59
N VAL A 328 14.54 -18.06 8.01
CA VAL A 328 15.52 -18.82 7.21
C VAL A 328 16.16 -19.93 8.04
N ALA A 329 16.54 -19.66 9.29
CA ALA A 329 17.11 -20.65 10.18
C ALA A 329 16.11 -21.76 10.52
N LEU A 330 14.89 -21.39 10.93
CA LEU A 330 13.84 -22.33 11.33
C LEU A 330 13.34 -23.20 10.16
N LEU A 331 13.24 -22.64 8.94
CA LEU A 331 12.85 -23.41 7.75
C LEU A 331 13.82 -24.53 7.39
N LYS A 332 15.12 -24.33 7.62
CA LYS A 332 16.13 -25.37 7.32
C LYS A 332 15.85 -26.64 8.13
N GLN A 333 15.45 -26.47 9.38
CA GLN A 333 15.06 -27.58 10.25
C GLN A 333 13.75 -28.22 9.76
N GLU A 334 12.69 -27.42 9.57
CA GLU A 334 11.36 -27.95 9.28
C GLU A 334 11.20 -28.50 7.85
N THR A 335 11.92 -27.99 6.85
CA THR A 335 11.76 -28.47 5.47
C THR A 335 12.32 -29.89 5.29
N SER A 336 13.30 -30.28 6.11
CA SER A 336 13.87 -31.64 6.08
C SER A 336 12.90 -32.72 6.61
N SER A 337 11.88 -32.32 7.38
CA SER A 337 10.89 -33.25 7.95
C SER A 337 9.63 -33.40 7.10
N LEU A 338 9.47 -32.59 6.04
CA LEU A 338 8.29 -32.65 5.17
C LEU A 338 8.38 -33.78 4.14
N THR A 339 7.25 -34.45 3.92
CA THR A 339 7.10 -35.34 2.76
C THR A 339 6.97 -34.55 1.46
N ALA A 340 7.21 -35.20 0.32
CA ALA A 340 7.04 -34.58 -1.00
C ALA A 340 5.60 -34.04 -1.22
N GLU A 341 4.59 -34.77 -0.72
CA GLU A 341 3.19 -34.35 -0.81
C GLU A 341 2.91 -33.11 0.04
N GLN A 342 3.43 -33.08 1.27
CA GLN A 342 3.32 -31.92 2.15
C GLN A 342 4.00 -30.70 1.53
N ALA A 343 5.18 -30.85 0.93
CA ALA A 343 5.86 -29.78 0.22
C ALA A 343 5.05 -29.23 -0.97
N VAL A 344 4.36 -30.09 -1.73
CA VAL A 344 3.42 -29.66 -2.79
C VAL A 344 2.26 -28.85 -2.21
N ARG A 345 1.68 -29.29 -1.09
CA ARG A 345 0.58 -28.59 -0.43
C ARG A 345 0.99 -27.23 0.13
N VAL A 346 2.18 -27.12 0.73
CA VAL A 346 2.77 -25.84 1.16
C VAL A 346 2.90 -24.88 -0.01
N ARG A 347 3.44 -25.33 -1.16
CA ARG A 347 3.57 -24.50 -2.37
C ARG A 347 2.22 -23.98 -2.88
N ARG A 348 1.15 -24.78 -2.77
CA ARG A 348 -0.22 -24.35 -3.16
C ARG A 348 -0.84 -23.39 -2.16
N LEU A 349 -0.53 -23.55 -0.87
CA LEU A 349 -1.07 -22.75 0.23
C LEU A 349 -0.45 -21.35 0.29
N LYS A 350 0.86 -21.24 0.11
CA LYS A 350 1.64 -20.01 0.22
C LYS A 350 0.99 -18.77 -0.44
N PRO A 351 0.56 -18.80 -1.72
CA PRO A 351 -0.08 -17.63 -2.34
C PRO A 351 -1.46 -17.27 -1.78
N GLN A 352 -2.12 -18.16 -1.04
CA GLN A 352 -3.44 -17.95 -0.45
C GLN A 352 -3.39 -17.30 0.93
N LEU A 353 -2.21 -17.28 1.56
CA LEU A 353 -2.04 -16.79 2.93
C LEU A 353 -1.95 -15.27 3.00
N GLN A 354 -1.45 -14.62 1.95
CA GLN A 354 -1.35 -13.18 1.91
C GLN A 354 -2.64 -12.59 1.34
N GLN A 355 -3.19 -11.61 2.05
CA GLN A 355 -4.05 -10.63 1.41
C GLN A 355 -3.09 -9.76 0.61
N LYS A 356 -3.05 -9.97 -0.70
CA LYS A 356 -2.34 -9.03 -1.55
C LYS A 356 -2.99 -7.66 -1.35
N PRO A 357 -2.21 -6.64 -0.97
CA PRO A 357 -2.72 -5.30 -0.68
C PRO A 357 -3.36 -4.68 -1.90
#